data_AF-A0A0M4DMK3-F1
#
_entry.id   AF-A0A0M4DMK3-F1
#
_cell.length_a   1.000
_cell.length_b   1.000
_cell.length_c   1.000
_cell.angle_alpha   90.00
_cell.angle_beta   90.00
_cell.angle_gamma   90.00
#
_symmetry.space_group_name_H-M   'P 1'
#
loop_
_entity.id
_entity.type
_entity.pdbx_description
1 polymer ?
#
loop_
_entity_poly.entity_id
_entity_poly.type
_entity_poly.pdbx_seq_one_letter_code
_entity_poly.pdbx_strand_id
1 'polypeptide(L)' 'MDVVELMEWLAEQGCSVVFKADGERPPGRRWMVIVSGGAMGADSFFRTDLASADACLEATLTHLESRGFSPFAL' A
#
# COMPACT_ATOMS: atom_id res chain seq x y z
N MET A 1 8.02 9.88 -0.21
CA MET A 1 6.96 9.99 0.80
C MET A 1 7.14 8.93 1.86
N ASP A 2 6.60 9.13 3.04
CA ASP A 2 6.50 8.07 4.06
C ASP A 2 5.17 7.30 3.98
N VAL A 3 4.98 6.33 4.87
CA VAL A 3 3.76 5.49 4.90
C VAL A 3 2.51 6.32 5.19
N VAL A 4 2.59 7.33 6.06
CA VAL A 4 1.44 8.16 6.42
C VAL A 4 1.03 9.03 5.25
N GLU A 5 1.99 9.69 4.60
CA GLU A 5 1.76 10.49 3.40
C GLU A 5 1.13 9.66 2.26
N LEU A 6 1.61 8.43 2.04
CA LEU A 6 0.98 7.52 1.07
C LEU A 6 -0.47 7.18 1.45
N MET A 7 -0.72 6.91 2.73
CA MET A 7 -2.05 6.54 3.20
C MET A 7 -3.05 7.70 3.06
N GLU A 8 -2.63 8.92 3.35
CA GLU A 8 -3.42 10.13 3.13
C GLU A 8 -3.76 10.30 1.65
N TRP A 9 -2.75 10.23 0.77
CA TRP A 9 -2.97 10.32 -0.66
C TRP A 9 -3.92 9.23 -1.19
N LEU A 10 -3.76 7.98 -0.75
CA LEU A 10 -4.67 6.88 -1.12
C LEU A 10 -6.10 7.14 -0.65
N ALA A 11 -6.28 7.70 0.54
CA ALA A 11 -7.59 8.07 1.06
C ALA A 11 -8.25 9.18 0.22
N GLU A 12 -7.47 10.17 -0.24
CA GLU A 12 -7.95 11.21 -1.17
C GLU A 12 -8.37 10.63 -2.52
N GLN A 13 -7.71 9.55 -2.98
CA GLN A 13 -8.12 8.79 -4.18
C GLN A 13 -9.33 7.86 -3.94
N GLY A 14 -9.93 7.88 -2.75
CA GLY A 14 -11.06 7.05 -2.37
C GLY A 14 -10.71 5.58 -2.09
N CYS A 15 -9.42 5.26 -1.94
CA CYS A 15 -8.96 3.92 -1.59
C CYS A 15 -9.07 3.69 -0.08
N SER A 16 -9.31 2.44 0.32
CA SER A 16 -9.06 1.97 1.68
C SER A 16 -7.65 1.39 1.76
N VAL A 17 -6.91 1.74 2.79
CA VAL A 17 -5.54 1.28 3.02
C VAL A 17 -5.33 0.84 4.47
N VAL A 18 -4.65 -0.29 4.64
CA VAL A 18 -4.24 -0.80 5.95
C VAL A 18 -2.76 -1.15 5.91
N PHE A 19 -1.98 -0.53 6.79
CA PHE A 19 -0.62 -0.96 7.13
C PHE A 19 -0.64 -1.60 8.52
N LYS A 20 -0.11 -2.82 8.64
CA LYS A 20 -0.05 -3.55 9.91
C LYS A 20 1.29 -4.24 10.09
N ALA A 21 1.86 -4.10 11.30
CA ALA A 21 2.89 -4.98 11.82
C ALA A 21 2.25 -6.05 12.71
N ASP A 22 2.65 -7.30 12.52
CA ASP A 22 2.10 -8.47 13.21
C ASP A 22 3.24 -9.33 13.79
N GLY A 23 3.36 -9.32 15.12
CA GLY A 23 4.43 -9.99 15.85
C GLY A 23 4.29 -11.51 15.89
N GLU A 24 3.10 -12.05 15.61
CA GLU A 24 2.85 -13.49 15.57
C GLU A 24 3.27 -14.13 14.24
N ARG A 25 3.57 -13.30 13.24
CA ARG A 25 3.98 -13.77 11.91
C ARG A 25 5.45 -14.20 11.85
N PRO A 26 5.79 -15.10 10.90
CA PRO A 26 7.18 -15.50 10.67
C PRO A 26 8.09 -14.29 10.43
N PRO A 27 9.36 -14.36 10.89
CA PRO A 27 10.38 -13.39 10.49
C PRO A 27 10.40 -13.22 8.97
N GLY A 28 10.52 -11.97 8.52
CA GLY A 28 10.50 -11.63 7.09
C GLY A 28 9.11 -11.40 6.48
N ARG A 29 8.01 -11.60 7.22
CA ARG A 29 6.62 -11.34 6.75
C ARG A 29 5.74 -10.64 7.79
N ARG A 30 6.38 -9.89 8.71
CA ARG A 30 5.71 -9.23 9.83
C ARG A 30 4.88 -8.03 9.40
N TRP A 31 5.24 -7.40 8.30
CA TRP A 31 4.51 -6.26 7.78
C TRP A 31 3.55 -6.69 6.69
N MET A 32 2.41 -6.04 6.64
CA MET A 32 1.46 -6.18 5.55
C MET A 32 0.88 -4.83 5.16
N VAL A 33 0.60 -4.71 3.87
CA VAL A 33 -0.21 -3.63 3.31
C VAL A 33 -1.37 -4.24 2.54
N ILE A 34 -2.54 -3.64 2.70
CA ILE A 34 -3.72 -3.89 1.87
C ILE A 34 -4.16 -2.54 1.31
N VAL A 35 -4.42 -2.49 0.00
CA VAL A 35 -5.05 -1.35 -0.69
C VAL A 35 -6.21 -1.87 -1.52
N SER A 36 -7.36 -1.20 -1.46
CA SER A 36 -8.55 -1.61 -2.21
C SER A 36 -9.48 -0.45 -2.56
N GLY A 37 -10.23 -0.59 -3.65
CA GLY A 37 -11.29 0.34 -4.03
C GLY A 37 -10.80 1.63 -4.68
N GLY A 38 -11.61 2.69 -4.58
CA GLY A 38 -11.25 4.03 -5.05
C GLY A 38 -10.91 4.11 -6.53
N ALA A 39 -9.97 4.99 -6.85
CA ALA A 39 -9.46 5.21 -8.21
C ALA A 39 -8.88 3.94 -8.86
N MET A 40 -8.48 2.94 -8.06
CA MET A 40 -8.00 1.66 -8.57
C MET A 40 -9.14 0.74 -9.10
N GLY A 41 -10.40 1.09 -8.82
CA GLY A 41 -11.60 0.36 -9.20
C GLY A 41 -12.24 -0.39 -8.02
N ALA A 42 -13.56 -0.54 -8.03
CA ALA A 42 -14.32 -1.13 -6.91
C ALA A 42 -13.90 -2.58 -6.58
N ASP A 43 -13.53 -3.37 -7.59
CA ASP A 43 -13.05 -4.75 -7.43
C ASP A 43 -11.53 -4.84 -7.27
N SER A 44 -10.83 -3.70 -7.17
CA SER A 44 -9.38 -3.70 -7.03
C SER A 44 -8.97 -4.10 -5.61
N PHE A 45 -7.98 -4.99 -5.55
CA PHE A 45 -7.42 -5.48 -4.32
C PHE A 45 -5.92 -5.73 -4.51
N PHE A 46 -5.11 -5.05 -3.72
CA PHE A 46 -3.68 -5.27 -3.61
C PHE A 46 -3.34 -5.65 -2.18
N ARG A 47 -2.56 -6.71 -2.02
CA ARG A 47 -2.02 -7.12 -0.73
C ARG A 47 -0.62 -7.67 -0.90
N THR A 48 0.28 -7.26 -0.01
CA THR A 48 1.58 -7.93 0.15
C THR A 48 1.95 -8.05 1.62
N ASP A 49 2.76 -9.06 1.94
CA ASP A 49 3.30 -9.29 3.29
C ASP A 49 4.83 -9.38 3.19
N LEU A 50 5.55 -8.48 3.85
CA LEU A 50 7.00 -8.29 3.69
C LEU A 50 7.72 -8.09 5.03
N ALA A 51 9.04 -7.96 4.96
CA ALA A 51 9.93 -7.94 6.12
C ALA A 51 9.90 -6.61 6.90
N SER A 52 9.58 -5.49 6.24
CA SER A 52 9.61 -4.15 6.81
C SER A 52 8.48 -3.27 6.27
N ALA A 53 8.21 -2.15 6.96
CA ALA A 53 7.29 -1.12 6.48
C ALA A 53 7.75 -0.55 5.13
N ASP A 54 9.04 -0.23 5.01
CA ASP A 54 9.64 0.31 3.77
C ASP A 54 9.46 -0.64 2.58
N ALA A 55 9.63 -1.96 2.78
CA ALA A 55 9.42 -2.93 1.72
C ALA A 55 7.95 -2.96 1.25
N CYS A 56 6.99 -2.84 2.18
CA CYS A 56 5.58 -2.71 1.84
C CYS A 56 5.28 -1.38 1.11
N LEU A 57 5.93 -0.28 1.52
CA LEU A 57 5.80 1.02 0.88
C LEU A 57 6.27 0.96 -0.58
N GLU A 58 7.50 0.49 -0.83
CA GLU A 58 8.06 0.33 -2.16
C GLU A 58 7.22 -0.58 -3.06
N ALA A 59 6.75 -1.70 -2.51
CA ALA A 59 5.87 -2.61 -3.24
C ALA A 59 4.52 -1.96 -3.61
N THR A 60 3.98 -1.11 -2.74
CA THR A 60 2.74 -0.37 -3.01
C THR A 60 2.94 0.67 -4.09
N LEU A 61 4.01 1.46 -4.02
CA LEU A 61 4.36 2.46 -5.03
C LEU A 61 4.57 1.82 -6.40
N THR A 62 5.33 0.72 -6.45
CA THR A 62 5.55 -0.06 -7.68
C THR A 62 4.23 -0.60 -8.23
N HIS A 63 3.33 -1.08 -7.36
CA HIS A 63 2.01 -1.55 -7.81
C HIS A 63 1.18 -0.42 -8.41
N LEU A 64 1.13 0.74 -7.76
CA LEU A 64 0.41 1.91 -8.25
C LEU A 64 0.96 2.36 -9.61
N GLU A 65 2.29 2.46 -9.74
CA GLU A 65 2.94 2.85 -10.99
C GLU A 65 2.60 1.88 -12.13
N SER A 66 2.61 0.57 -11.87
CA SER A 66 2.22 -0.46 -12.85
C SER A 66 0.77 -0.34 -13.33
N ARG A 67 -0.05 0.40 -12.59
CA ARG A 67 -1.47 0.68 -12.87
C ARG A 67 -1.69 2.08 -13.43
N GLY A 68 -0.62 2.86 -13.66
CA GLY A 68 -0.69 4.24 -14.14
C GLY A 68 -1.04 5.26 -13.07
N PHE A 69 -0.95 4.90 -11.79
CA PHE A 69 -1.14 5.81 -10.67
C PHE A 69 0.22 6.23 -10.12
N SER A 70 0.40 7.52 -9.88
CA SER A 70 1.59 8.01 -9.21
C SER A 70 1.22 9.13 -8.24
N PRO A 71 1.52 8.99 -6.94
CA PRO A 71 1.41 10.08 -5.98
C PRO A 71 2.45 11.20 -6.22
N PHE A 72 3.35 11.01 -7.18
CA PHE A 72 4.35 12.00 -7.61
C PHE A 72 3.98 12.70 -8.93
N ALA A 73 2.89 12.30 -9.58
CA ALA A 73 2.41 12.97 -10.79
C ALA A 73 1.67 14.25 -10.40
N LEU A 74 2.15 15.38 -10.95
CA LEU A 74 1.54 16.71 -10.83
C LEU A 74 0.24 16.81 -11.65
#